data_AF-A0A4Q5RG78-F1
#
_entry.id   AF-A0A4Q5RG78-F1
#
_cell.length_a   1.000
_cell.length_b   1.000
_cell.length_c   1.000
_cell.angle_alpha   90.00
_cell.angle_beta   90.00
_cell.angle_gamma   90.00
#
_symmetry.space_group_name_H-M   'P 1'
#
loop_
_entity.id
_entity.type
_entity.pdbx_description
1 polymer ?
#
loop_
_entity_poly.entity_id
_entity_poly.type
_entity_poly.pdbx_seq_one_letter_code
_entity_poly.pdbx_strand_id
1 'polypeptide(L)'
;MCTLAAQPHGFFTGSALLDVETGKFRRSTDTKAYAQHLNAVFGLPEICAELVALVDMPAFKRAWLLYCELYNASEAEQATRLGESLGKLNLRQGHSRLTAFAAYCQHDTKLVQRAWQEFYHASGGLTTHAAAHQLRGSQVLTPVEEIAGMSTNAVA
;
A
#
# COMPACT_ATOMS: atom_id res chain seq x y z
N MET A 1 15.22 5.77 9.76
CA MET A 1 14.31 6.78 9.16
C MET A 1 15.05 7.86 8.36
N CYS A 2 16.04 8.56 8.95
CA CYS A 2 16.81 9.62 8.26
C CYS A 2 17.32 9.23 6.87
N THR A 3 18.05 8.13 6.76
CA THR A 3 18.62 7.67 5.49
C THR A 3 17.61 7.04 4.54
N LEU A 4 16.40 6.69 5.02
CA LEU A 4 15.30 6.27 4.16
C LEU A 4 14.65 7.50 3.51
N ALA A 5 14.37 8.53 4.31
CA ALA A 5 13.82 9.80 3.82
C ALA A 5 14.75 10.51 2.83
N ALA A 6 16.07 10.28 2.94
CA ALA A 6 17.08 10.82 2.05
C ALA A 6 17.32 10.00 0.76
N GLN A 7 16.61 8.87 0.58
CA GLN A 7 16.70 8.11 -0.67
C GLN A 7 16.15 8.93 -1.85
N PRO A 8 16.64 8.70 -3.08
CA PRO A 8 16.24 9.49 -4.26
C PRO A 8 14.72 9.57 -4.46
N HIS A 9 14.00 8.50 -4.12
CA HIS A 9 12.55 8.37 -4.27
C HIS A 9 11.85 8.01 -2.97
N GLY A 10 12.50 8.20 -1.81
CA GLY A 10 11.96 7.80 -0.50
C GLY A 10 11.57 6.31 -0.49
N PHE A 11 10.30 6.01 -0.15
CA PHE A 11 9.78 4.64 -0.18
C PHE A 11 9.66 4.05 -1.60
N PHE A 12 9.60 4.90 -2.64
CA PHE A 12 9.64 4.45 -4.03
C PHE A 12 11.05 4.13 -4.53
N THR A 13 12.08 4.21 -3.69
CA THR A 13 13.40 3.66 -4.05
C THR A 13 13.38 2.13 -4.06
N GLY A 14 12.39 1.49 -3.42
CA GLY A 14 12.15 0.05 -3.52
C GLY A 14 13.04 -0.80 -2.61
N SER A 15 14.36 -0.61 -2.67
CA SER A 15 15.31 -1.29 -1.78
C SER A 15 16.56 -0.43 -1.54
N ALA A 16 17.28 -0.70 -0.45
CA ALA A 16 18.55 -0.06 -0.17
C ALA A 16 19.45 -1.00 0.65
N LEU A 17 20.77 -0.89 0.46
CA LEU A 17 21.73 -1.62 1.26
C LEU A 17 21.79 -1.03 2.67
N LEU A 18 21.60 -1.86 3.70
CA LEU A 18 21.80 -1.47 5.09
C LEU A 18 23.26 -1.67 5.48
N ASP A 19 23.89 -0.61 5.94
CA ASP A 19 25.16 -0.69 6.65
C ASP A 19 24.89 -1.18 8.09
N VAL A 20 25.28 -2.42 8.38
CA VAL A 20 24.94 -3.10 9.65
C VAL A 20 25.68 -2.54 10.87
N GLU A 21 26.83 -1.90 10.66
CA GLU A 21 27.60 -1.27 11.74
C GLU A 21 26.96 0.04 12.18
N THR A 22 26.46 0.82 11.22
CA THR A 22 25.91 2.15 11.49
C THR A 22 24.38 2.20 11.56
N GLY A 23 23.70 1.14 11.12
CA GLY A 23 22.24 1.10 10.97
C GLY A 23 21.70 2.05 9.88
N LYS A 24 22.56 2.54 8.99
CA LYS A 24 22.20 3.51 7.95
C LYS A 24 21.99 2.82 6.61
N PHE A 25 20.93 3.21 5.92
CA PHE A 25 20.78 2.83 4.51
C PHE A 25 21.77 3.61 3.66
N ARG A 26 22.54 2.91 2.83
CA ARG A 26 23.32 3.53 1.76
C ARG A 26 22.36 4.18 0.78
N ARG A 27 22.75 5.33 0.23
CA ARG A 27 21.94 6.03 -0.76
C ARG A 27 21.95 5.22 -2.05
N SER A 28 20.78 4.85 -2.55
CA SER A 28 20.66 4.14 -3.81
C SER A 28 21.14 5.02 -4.97
N THR A 29 21.74 4.37 -5.98
CA THR A 29 22.07 4.95 -7.29
C THR A 29 20.97 4.72 -8.31
N ASP A 30 19.93 3.96 -7.96
CA ASP A 30 18.79 3.70 -8.84
C ASP A 30 18.02 4.99 -9.10
N THR A 31 17.82 5.29 -10.37
CA THR A 31 17.16 6.51 -10.83
C THR A 31 15.66 6.33 -11.03
N LYS A 32 15.17 5.09 -11.02
CA LYS A 32 13.78 4.74 -11.30
C LYS A 32 12.96 4.58 -10.03
N ALA A 33 11.73 5.10 -10.07
CA ALA A 33 10.77 4.87 -8.99
C ALA A 33 10.20 3.45 -9.10
N TYR A 34 10.00 2.80 -7.96
CA TYR A 34 9.58 1.42 -7.88
C TYR A 34 8.60 1.19 -6.73
N ALA A 35 7.57 0.39 -7.00
CA ALA A 35 6.66 -0.11 -5.98
C ALA A 35 6.28 -1.56 -6.28
N GLN A 36 5.99 -2.32 -5.22
CA GLN A 36 5.35 -3.63 -5.31
C GLN A 36 4.12 -3.65 -4.42
N HIS A 37 3.11 -4.41 -4.83
CA HIS A 37 1.86 -4.59 -4.10
C HIS A 37 2.03 -5.26 -2.74
N LEU A 38 3.14 -5.95 -2.51
CA LEU A 38 3.41 -6.56 -1.20
C LEU A 38 4.02 -5.59 -0.18
N ASN A 39 4.59 -4.46 -0.61
CA ASN A 39 5.35 -3.58 0.29
C ASN A 39 4.52 -3.02 1.44
N ALA A 40 3.21 -2.79 1.23
CA ALA A 40 2.34 -2.11 2.19
C ALA A 40 1.20 -2.97 2.74
N VAL A 41 1.29 -4.30 2.63
CA VAL A 41 0.27 -5.24 3.17
C VAL A 41 0.81 -6.16 4.28
N PHE A 42 2.02 -5.91 4.77
CA PHE A 42 2.65 -6.64 5.88
C PHE A 42 3.06 -5.70 7.03
N GLY A 43 2.15 -4.87 7.53
CA GLY A 43 2.37 -4.03 8.71
C GLY A 43 3.11 -2.70 8.47
N LEU A 44 3.59 -2.44 7.26
CA LEU A 44 4.33 -1.20 6.96
C LEU A 44 3.51 0.07 7.29
N PRO A 45 2.23 0.19 6.89
CA PRO A 45 1.46 1.41 7.19
C PRO A 45 1.20 1.63 8.66
N GLU A 46 0.99 0.55 9.42
CA GLU A 46 0.82 0.57 10.88
C GLU A 46 2.08 1.12 11.56
N ILE A 47 3.23 0.53 11.25
CA ILE A 47 4.52 0.98 11.81
C ILE A 47 4.83 2.42 11.38
N CYS A 48 4.58 2.79 10.12
CA CYS A 48 4.81 4.16 9.67
C CYS A 48 3.87 5.18 10.34
N ALA A 49 2.61 4.82 10.59
CA ALA A 49 1.68 5.68 11.32
C ALA A 49 2.16 5.92 12.77
N GLU A 50 2.61 4.87 13.47
CA GLU A 50 3.20 5.00 14.81
C GLU A 50 4.45 5.87 14.79
N LEU A 51 5.38 5.63 13.87
CA LEU A 51 6.61 6.43 13.75
C LEU A 51 6.32 7.91 13.46
N VAL A 52 5.33 8.20 12.61
CA VAL A 52 4.91 9.58 12.32
C VAL A 52 4.26 10.26 13.54
N ALA A 53 3.57 9.50 14.39
CA ALA A 53 2.95 10.03 15.61
C ALA A 53 3.96 10.24 16.74
N LEU A 54 4.96 9.35 16.87
CA LEU A 54 5.88 9.30 18.00
C LEU A 54 7.19 10.07 17.77
N VAL A 55 7.61 10.28 16.52
CA VAL A 55 8.90 10.88 16.19
C VAL A 55 8.71 12.11 15.30
N ASP A 56 9.14 13.27 15.80
CA ASP A 56 9.14 14.51 15.01
C ASP A 56 10.25 14.50 13.96
N MET A 57 9.94 13.90 12.81
CA MET A 57 10.84 13.84 11.67
C MET A 57 10.09 14.19 10.37
N PRO A 58 9.92 15.50 10.06
CA PRO A 58 9.11 15.95 8.92
C PRO A 58 9.55 15.37 7.57
N ALA A 59 10.85 15.12 7.39
CA ALA A 59 11.37 14.51 6.15
C ALA A 59 10.85 13.08 5.94
N PHE A 60 10.77 12.28 7.01
CA PHE A 60 10.22 10.92 6.92
C PHE A 60 8.71 10.95 6.70
N LYS A 61 7.98 11.80 7.43
CA LYS A 61 6.54 12.00 7.24
C LYS A 61 6.22 12.36 5.78
N ARG A 62 6.95 13.30 5.18
CA ARG A 62 6.77 13.68 3.77
C ARG A 62 7.03 12.52 2.82
N ALA A 63 8.10 11.74 3.03
CA ALA A 63 8.40 10.58 2.19
C ALA A 63 7.31 9.50 2.28
N TRP A 64 6.77 9.27 3.49
CA TRP A 64 5.68 8.31 3.70
C TRP A 64 4.35 8.78 3.08
N LEU A 65 4.00 10.05 3.26
CA LEU A 65 2.79 10.63 2.66
C LEU A 65 2.85 10.62 1.13
N LEU A 66 4.02 10.87 0.53
CA LEU A 66 4.22 10.73 -0.91
C LEU A 66 3.90 9.31 -1.40
N TYR A 67 4.37 8.29 -0.68
CA TYR A 67 4.05 6.90 -1.00
C TYR A 67 2.56 6.62 -0.91
N CYS A 68 1.93 7.08 0.18
CA CYS A 68 0.51 6.89 0.44
C CYS A 68 -0.38 7.56 -0.62
N GLU A 69 0.00 8.76 -1.07
CA GLU A 69 -0.74 9.52 -2.05
C GLU A 69 -0.59 8.95 -3.47
N LEU A 70 0.60 8.47 -3.84
CA LEU A 70 0.89 8.13 -5.23
C LEU A 70 0.71 6.66 -5.60
N TYR A 71 0.67 5.73 -4.63
CA TYR A 71 0.54 4.30 -4.93
C TYR A 71 -0.70 4.02 -5.80
N ASN A 72 -1.87 4.53 -5.41
CA ASN A 72 -3.12 4.38 -6.15
C ASN A 72 -3.44 5.56 -7.09
N ALA A 73 -2.56 6.57 -7.20
CA ALA A 73 -2.78 7.71 -8.08
C ALA A 73 -2.83 7.29 -9.56
N SER A 74 -3.28 8.20 -10.43
CA SER A 74 -3.26 7.97 -11.88
C SER A 74 -1.83 7.88 -12.41
N GLU A 75 -1.65 7.20 -13.53
CA GLU A 75 -0.33 7.10 -14.19
C GLU A 75 0.24 8.47 -14.54
N ALA A 76 -0.61 9.44 -14.89
CA ALA A 76 -0.21 10.81 -15.18
C ALA A 76 0.30 11.55 -13.94
N GLU A 77 -0.37 11.40 -12.79
CA GLU A 77 0.09 11.97 -11.51
C GLU A 77 1.39 11.32 -11.05
N GLN A 78 1.51 9.99 -11.18
CA GLN A 78 2.75 9.26 -10.89
C GLN A 78 3.89 9.75 -11.77
N ALA A 79 3.70 9.81 -13.09
CA ALA A 79 4.73 10.29 -14.01
C ALA A 79 5.14 11.74 -13.73
N THR A 80 4.19 12.61 -13.39
CA THR A 80 4.47 14.01 -13.04
C THR A 80 5.31 14.13 -11.76
N ARG A 81 5.06 13.26 -10.77
CA ARG A 81 5.65 13.37 -9.43
C ARG A 81 6.90 12.51 -9.23
N LEU A 82 7.03 11.41 -9.98
CA LEU A 82 8.09 10.41 -9.86
C LEU A 82 8.98 10.34 -11.11
N GLY A 83 8.60 11.03 -12.19
CA GLY A 83 9.29 10.98 -13.49
C GLY A 83 8.80 9.87 -14.42
N GLU A 84 8.16 8.84 -13.88
CA GLU A 84 7.53 7.75 -14.64
C GLU A 84 6.32 7.18 -13.90
N SER A 85 5.45 6.49 -14.64
CA SER A 85 4.34 5.71 -14.05
C SER A 85 4.88 4.46 -13.36
N LEU A 86 4.26 4.05 -12.24
CA LEU A 86 4.59 2.81 -11.55
C LEU A 86 4.07 1.56 -12.30
N GLY A 87 3.37 1.76 -13.42
CA GLY A 87 2.80 0.71 -14.24
C GLY A 87 1.59 0.05 -13.59
N LYS A 88 1.38 -1.23 -13.89
CA LYS A 88 0.21 -1.99 -13.41
C LYS A 88 0.44 -2.49 -11.99
N LEU A 89 -0.05 -1.73 -11.00
CA LEU A 89 -0.10 -2.12 -9.60
C LEU A 89 -1.35 -2.95 -9.27
N ASN A 90 -1.28 -3.75 -8.21
CA ASN A 90 -2.36 -4.65 -7.74
C ASN A 90 -2.74 -4.32 -6.28
N LEU A 91 -3.75 -5.00 -5.73
CA LEU A 91 -4.26 -4.82 -4.37
C LEU A 91 -4.74 -3.37 -4.10
N ARG A 92 -5.29 -2.72 -5.12
CA ARG A 92 -5.70 -1.30 -5.04
C ARG A 92 -6.75 -1.08 -3.95
N GLN A 93 -7.68 -2.02 -3.75
CA GLN A 93 -8.62 -2.00 -2.64
C GLN A 93 -7.89 -2.01 -1.28
N GLY A 94 -6.97 -2.95 -1.06
CA GLY A 94 -6.18 -3.03 0.18
C GLY A 94 -5.30 -1.80 0.43
N HIS A 95 -4.84 -1.12 -0.63
CA HIS A 95 -4.06 0.11 -0.54
C HIS A 95 -4.91 1.38 -0.38
N SER A 96 -6.24 1.30 -0.42
CA SER A 96 -7.13 2.45 -0.16
C SER A 96 -6.87 3.11 1.20
N ARG A 97 -6.47 2.30 2.19
CA ARG A 97 -6.08 2.75 3.53
C ARG A 97 -4.85 3.68 3.52
N LEU A 98 -3.96 3.54 2.54
CA LEU A 98 -2.85 4.47 2.34
C LEU A 98 -3.36 5.84 1.91
N THR A 99 -4.22 5.88 0.89
CA THR A 99 -4.87 7.12 0.44
C THR A 99 -5.64 7.77 1.59
N ALA A 100 -6.35 6.98 2.41
CA ALA A 100 -7.07 7.47 3.58
C ALA A 100 -6.14 8.10 4.64
N PHE A 101 -5.00 7.47 4.92
CA PHE A 101 -3.99 8.02 5.84
C PHE A 101 -3.43 9.36 5.33
N ALA A 102 -3.12 9.44 4.03
CA ALA A 102 -2.69 10.68 3.41
C ALA A 102 -3.77 11.77 3.48
N ALA A 103 -5.04 11.41 3.22
CA ALA A 103 -6.17 12.31 3.30
C ALA A 103 -6.32 12.91 4.72
N TYR A 104 -6.24 12.06 5.75
CA TYR A 104 -6.30 12.48 7.14
C TYR A 104 -5.16 13.46 7.49
N CYS A 105 -3.93 13.10 7.16
CA CYS A 105 -2.75 13.91 7.50
C CYS A 105 -2.70 15.27 6.77
N GLN A 106 -3.26 15.35 5.56
CA GLN A 106 -3.25 16.55 4.72
C GLN A 106 -4.55 17.35 4.80
N HIS A 107 -5.57 16.84 5.49
CA HIS A 107 -6.94 17.38 5.49
C HIS A 107 -7.51 17.54 4.07
N ASP A 108 -7.21 16.61 3.17
CA ASP A 108 -7.60 16.66 1.77
C ASP A 108 -8.88 15.84 1.51
N THR A 109 -9.99 16.55 1.27
CA THR A 109 -11.30 15.93 1.01
C THR A 109 -11.37 15.18 -0.32
N LYS A 110 -10.55 15.52 -1.31
CA LYS A 110 -10.47 14.77 -2.58
C LYS A 110 -9.83 13.40 -2.34
N LEU A 111 -8.78 13.35 -1.52
CA LEU A 111 -8.19 12.07 -1.13
C LEU A 111 -9.15 11.22 -0.28
N VAL A 112 -9.99 11.83 0.57
CA VAL A 112 -11.05 11.09 1.28
C VAL A 112 -11.99 10.41 0.30
N GLN A 113 -12.49 11.15 -0.69
CA GLN A 113 -13.38 10.59 -1.72
C GLN A 113 -12.68 9.49 -2.52
N ARG A 114 -11.42 9.72 -2.91
CA ARG A 114 -10.62 8.75 -3.65
C ARG A 114 -10.40 7.45 -2.87
N ALA A 115 -10.10 7.54 -1.57
CA ALA A 115 -9.94 6.36 -0.72
C ALA A 115 -11.21 5.49 -0.69
N TRP A 116 -12.39 6.10 -0.56
CA TRP A 116 -13.66 5.35 -0.62
C TRP A 116 -13.92 4.74 -2.00
N GLN A 117 -13.65 5.47 -3.08
CA GLN A 117 -13.75 4.93 -4.43
C GLN A 117 -12.81 3.73 -4.63
N GLU A 118 -11.57 3.83 -4.14
CA GLU A 118 -10.60 2.74 -4.17
C GLU A 118 -11.09 1.54 -3.36
N PHE A 119 -11.68 1.76 -2.19
CA PHE A 119 -12.19 0.70 -1.32
C PHE A 119 -13.38 -0.06 -1.95
N TYR A 120 -14.37 0.64 -2.49
CA TYR A 120 -15.58 -0.01 -3.01
C TYR A 120 -15.44 -0.55 -4.44
N HIS A 121 -14.54 0.01 -5.25
CA HIS A 121 -14.56 -0.21 -6.70
C HIS A 121 -13.22 -0.61 -7.31
N ALA A 122 -12.10 -0.58 -6.58
CA ALA A 122 -10.83 -0.97 -7.15
C ALA A 122 -10.62 -2.48 -7.19
N SER A 123 -9.68 -2.90 -8.04
CA SER A 123 -9.28 -4.29 -8.19
C SER A 123 -8.41 -4.80 -7.05
N GLY A 124 -8.24 -6.13 -6.99
CA GLY A 124 -7.30 -6.79 -6.08
C GLY A 124 -7.85 -7.01 -4.67
N GLY A 125 -9.17 -7.10 -4.52
CA GLY A 125 -9.82 -7.49 -3.26
C GLY A 125 -11.27 -7.95 -3.47
N LEU A 126 -12.08 -7.94 -2.42
CA LEU A 126 -13.49 -8.36 -2.43
C LEU A 126 -14.38 -7.23 -2.95
N THR A 127 -14.84 -7.35 -4.20
CA THR A 127 -15.87 -6.46 -4.77
C THR A 127 -17.25 -7.10 -4.80
N THR A 128 -17.35 -8.39 -4.49
CA THR A 128 -18.60 -9.12 -4.38
C THR A 128 -18.65 -9.89 -3.06
N HIS A 129 -19.86 -10.02 -2.51
CA HIS A 129 -20.09 -10.73 -1.26
C HIS A 129 -20.98 -11.94 -1.54
N ALA A 130 -20.37 -13.11 -1.69
CA ALA A 130 -21.11 -14.37 -1.79
C ALA A 130 -21.56 -14.80 -0.38
N ALA A 131 -22.76 -15.37 -0.29
CA ALA A 131 -23.21 -16.00 0.94
C ALA A 131 -22.50 -17.35 1.12
N ALA A 132 -22.33 -17.75 2.38
CA ALA A 132 -21.89 -19.10 2.70
C ALA A 132 -22.92 -20.12 2.20
N HIS A 133 -22.45 -21.24 1.67
CA HIS A 133 -23.32 -22.34 1.26
C HIS A 133 -22.70 -23.69 1.63
N GLN A 134 -23.56 -24.69 1.81
CA GLN A 134 -23.12 -26.03 2.17
C GLN A 134 -22.93 -26.93 0.95
N LEU A 135 -21.81 -27.65 0.94
CA LEU A 135 -21.54 -28.75 0.03
C LEU A 135 -21.70 -30.07 0.77
N ARG A 136 -22.41 -31.01 0.15
CA ARG A 136 -22.72 -32.35 0.68
C ARG A 136 -22.72 -33.38 -0.45
N GLY A 137 -22.77 -34.66 -0.08
CA GLY A 137 -22.88 -35.77 -1.02
C GLY A 137 -21.58 -36.02 -1.79
N SER A 138 -21.68 -36.55 -3.01
CA SER A 138 -20.52 -37.01 -3.80
C SER A 138 -19.56 -35.91 -4.28
N GLN A 139 -19.85 -34.63 -4.00
CA GLN A 139 -18.99 -33.50 -4.34
C GLN A 139 -17.83 -33.31 -3.35
N VAL A 140 -17.97 -33.82 -2.11
CA VAL A 140 -17.02 -33.58 -1.01
C VAL A 140 -16.88 -34.82 -0.13
N LEU A 141 -15.74 -34.97 0.55
CA LEU A 141 -15.49 -36.12 1.43
C LEU A 141 -16.37 -36.11 2.69
N THR A 142 -16.57 -34.94 3.28
CA THR A 142 -17.47 -34.69 4.41
C THR A 142 -18.21 -33.37 4.18
N PRO A 143 -19.39 -33.15 4.78
CA PRO A 143 -20.10 -31.87 4.65
C PRO A 143 -19.20 -30.68 5.03
N VAL A 144 -19.14 -29.69 4.16
CA VAL A 144 -18.39 -28.44 4.38
C VAL A 144 -19.27 -27.23 4.08
N GLU A 145 -18.91 -26.10 4.66
CA GLU A 145 -19.47 -24.78 4.32
C GLU A 145 -18.38 -23.95 3.65
N GLU A 146 -18.70 -23.32 2.52
CA GLU A 146 -17.75 -22.48 1.80
C GLU A 146 -18.38 -21.17 1.32
N ILE A 147 -17.53 -20.17 1.16
CA ILE A 147 -17.86 -18.92 0.46
C ILE A 147 -16.99 -18.87 -0.78
N ALA A 148 -17.56 -19.29 -1.92
CA ALA A 148 -16.84 -19.30 -3.19
C ALA A 148 -16.39 -17.88 -3.56
N GLY A 149 -15.17 -17.75 -4.06
CA GLY A 149 -14.57 -16.46 -4.43
C GLY A 149 -14.00 -15.65 -3.26
N MET A 150 -14.14 -16.10 -2.02
CA MET A 150 -13.46 -15.52 -0.86
C MET A 150 -12.10 -16.18 -0.64
N SER A 151 -11.11 -15.40 -0.24
CA SER A 151 -9.78 -15.90 0.15
C SER A 151 -9.31 -15.19 1.40
N THR A 152 -8.42 -15.82 2.16
CA THR A 152 -7.83 -15.23 3.38
C THR A 152 -7.19 -13.86 3.12
N ASN A 153 -6.52 -13.70 1.97
CA ASN A 153 -5.90 -12.43 1.58
C ASN A 153 -6.92 -11.33 1.31
N ALA A 154 -8.13 -11.68 0.87
CA ALA A 154 -9.13 -10.71 0.46
C ALA A 154 -10.00 -10.23 1.65
N VAL A 155 -10.04 -11.00 2.74
CA VAL A 155 -10.73 -10.64 4.00
C VAL A 155 -9.84 -9.95 5.03
N ALA A 156 -8.52 -10.11 4.93
CA ALA A 156 -7.53 -9.50 5.81
C ALA A 156 -7.24 -8.05 5.39
#